data_AF-A0A955EH47-F1
#
_entry.id   AF-A0A955EH47-F1
#
_cell.length_a   1.000
_cell.length_b   1.000
_cell.length_c   1.000
_cell.angle_alpha   90.00
_cell.angle_beta   90.00
_cell.angle_gamma   90.00
#
_symmetry.space_group_name_H-M   'P 1'
#
loop_
_entity.id
_entity.type
_entity.pdbx_description
1 polymer ?
#
loop_
_entity_poly.entity_id
_entity_poly.type
_entity_poly.pdbx_seq_one_letter_code
_entity_poly.pdbx_strand_id
1 'polypeptide(L)' 'MAVTFEQATLDNGLTIISETDPDAHTAACGFFVRTGARDEATAVMGVSHFLEHMMFKGTARRSADDVNREF' A
#
# COMPACT_ATOMS: atom_id res chain seq x y z
N MET A 1 9.36 16.57 21.54
CA MET A 1 8.78 16.00 20.32
C MET A 1 9.85 15.95 19.25
N ALA A 2 10.57 14.84 19.17
CA ALA A 2 11.57 14.60 18.14
C ALA A 2 11.06 13.42 17.32
N VAL A 3 10.51 13.71 16.16
CA VAL A 3 10.17 12.70 15.17
C VAL A 3 11.48 12.18 14.57
N THR A 4 11.62 10.85 14.49
CA THR A 4 12.79 10.21 13.87
C THR A 4 12.39 9.54 12.57
N PHE A 5 13.15 9.78 11.51
CA PHE A 5 12.97 9.08 10.23
C PHE A 5 13.98 7.95 10.13
N GLU A 6 13.49 6.75 9.87
CA GLU A 6 14.32 5.55 9.68
C GLU A 6 14.05 4.93 8.31
N GLN A 7 15.07 4.27 7.76
CA GLN A 7 14.99 3.61 6.47
C GLN A 7 15.75 2.29 6.50
N ALA A 8 15.16 1.25 5.93
CA ALA A 8 15.80 -0.04 5.69
C ALA A 8 15.46 -0.56 4.30
N THR A 9 16.38 -1.31 3.69
CA THR A 9 16.12 -2.03 2.44
C THR A 9 16.26 -3.52 2.71
N LEU A 10 15.23 -4.30 2.38
CA LEU A 10 15.23 -5.75 2.52
C LEU A 10 16.05 -6.41 1.40
N ASP A 11 16.44 -7.67 1.59
CA ASP A 11 17.22 -8.44 0.61
C ASP A 11 16.53 -8.57 -0.76
N ASN A 12 15.19 -8.49 -0.80
CA ASN A 12 14.39 -8.51 -2.03
C ASN A 12 14.28 -7.13 -2.72
N GLY A 13 14.95 -6.11 -2.19
CA GLY A 13 14.97 -4.74 -2.71
C GLY A 13 13.82 -3.83 -2.24
N LEU A 14 12.89 -4.31 -1.41
CA LEU A 14 11.83 -3.46 -0.85
C LEU A 14 12.42 -2.45 0.14
N THR A 15 12.14 -1.16 -0.07
CA THR A 15 12.48 -0.10 0.87
C THR A 15 11.34 0.12 1.86
N ILE A 16 11.67 0.10 3.15
CA ILE A 16 10.80 0.48 4.26
C ILE A 16 11.27 1.85 4.75
N ILE A 17 10.33 2.78 4.91
CA ILE A 17 10.56 4.10 5.49
C ILE A 17 9.56 4.26 6.63
N SER A 18 10.02 4.69 7.80
CA SER A 18 9.17 4.97 8.95
C SER A 18 9.43 6.36 9.51
N GLU A 19 8.34 6.99 9.94
CA GLU A 19 8.33 8.20 10.75
C GLU A 19 7.90 7.78 12.15
N THR A 20 8.80 7.89 13.12
CA THR A 20 8.57 7.43 14.50
C THR A 20 8.41 8.64 15.41
N ASP A 21 7.21 8.80 15.96
CA ASP A 21 6.88 9.78 17.00
C ASP A 21 6.57 9.04 18.31
N PRO A 22 7.38 9.21 19.38
CA PRO A 22 7.13 8.59 20.68
C PRO A 22 5.80 9.00 21.33
N ASP A 23 5.23 10.14 20.94
CA ASP A 23 3.98 10.67 21.49
C ASP A 23 2.74 10.20 20.68
N ALA A 24 2.93 9.45 19.58
CA ALA A 24 1.83 8.97 18.75
C ALA A 24 1.06 7.81 19.39
N HIS A 25 -0.27 7.90 19.36
CA HIS A 25 -1.18 6.86 19.85
C HIS A 25 -1.77 5.96 18.75
N THR A 26 -1.53 6.30 17.49
CA THR A 26 -2.01 5.56 16.31
C THR A 26 -0.88 5.43 15.30
N ALA A 27 -1.04 4.48 14.37
CA ALA A 27 -0.11 4.29 13.27
C ALA A 27 -0.88 4.22 11.96
N ALA A 28 -0.22 4.65 10.88
CA ALA A 28 -0.67 4.43 9.52
C ALA A 28 0.41 3.66 8.76
N CYS A 29 0.00 2.80 7.84
CA CYS A 29 0.91 2.11 6.93
C CYS A 29 0.36 2.19 5.51
N GLY A 30 1.27 2.24 4.54
CA GLY A 30 0.93 2.31 3.13
C GLY A 30 1.94 1.52 2.32
N PHE A 31 1.48 0.94 1.21
CA PHE A 31 2.32 0.27 0.24
C PHE A 31 2.40 1.15 -1.01
N PHE A 32 3.63 1.43 -1.46
CA PHE A 32 3.87 2.27 -2.63
C PHE A 32 4.58 1.45 -3.69
N VAL A 33 3.94 1.34 -4.86
CA VAL A 33 4.51 0.67 -6.02
C VAL A 33 4.85 1.74 -7.05
N ARG A 34 6.04 1.67 -7.63
CA ARG A 34 6.49 2.57 -8.69
C ARG A 34 5.81 2.19 -10.02
N THR A 35 4.52 2.45 -10.11
CA THR A 35 3.67 2.21 -11.29
C THR A 35 2.48 3.17 -11.29
N GLY A 36 1.65 3.12 -12.33
CA GLY A 36 0.39 3.85 -12.43
C GLY A 36 0.00 4.07 -13.89
N ALA A 37 -1.03 4.91 -14.11
CA ALA A 37 -1.58 5.15 -15.46
C ALA A 37 -0.55 5.62 -16.51
N ARG A 38 0.55 6.26 -16.07
CA ARG A 38 1.66 6.67 -16.95
C ARG A 38 2.41 5.49 -17.56
N ASP A 39 2.47 4.37 -16.85
CA ASP A 39 3.26 3.19 -17.21
C ASP A 39 2.44 2.16 -18.02
N GLU A 40 1.19 2.49 -18.35
CA GLU A 40 0.28 1.60 -19.06
C GLU A 40 0.49 1.65 -20.58
N ALA A 41 0.41 0.49 -21.23
CA ALA A 41 0.27 0.44 -22.68
C ALA A 41 -1.12 0.94 -23.09
N THR A 42 -1.22 1.57 -24.27
CA THR A 42 -2.48 2.16 -24.78
C THR A 42 -3.65 1.15 -24.79
N ALA A 43 -3.38 -0.12 -25.08
CA ALA A 43 -4.41 -1.17 -25.14
C ALA A 43 -5.05 -1.51 -23.78
N VAL A 44 -4.43 -1.13 -22.66
CA VAL A 44 -4.88 -1.44 -21.29
C VAL A 44 -5.03 -0.18 -20.43
N MET A 45 -5.16 1.00 -21.04
CA MET A 45 -5.33 2.24 -20.30
C MET A 45 -6.49 2.15 -19.30
N GLY A 46 -6.23 2.57 -18.06
CA GLY A 46 -7.14 2.47 -16.93
C GLY A 46 -6.93 1.22 -16.06
N VAL A 47 -6.06 0.29 -16.43
CA VAL A 47 -5.86 -0.97 -15.70
C VAL A 47 -5.35 -0.76 -14.26
N SER A 48 -4.51 0.24 -14.00
CA SER A 48 -3.98 0.52 -12.64
C SER A 48 -5.11 0.92 -11.70
N HIS A 49 -5.98 1.84 -12.14
CA HIS A 49 -7.15 2.25 -11.37
C HIS A 49 -8.15 1.09 -11.27
N PHE A 50 -8.37 0.33 -12.34
CA PHE A 50 -9.21 -0.86 -12.27
C PHE A 50 -8.71 -1.87 -11.22
N LEU A 51 -7.40 -2.15 -11.20
CA LEU A 51 -6.78 -3.05 -10.21
C LEU A 51 -6.91 -2.54 -8.78
N GLU A 52 -6.81 -1.22 -8.56
CA GLU A 52 -7.09 -0.59 -7.26
C GLU A 52 -8.50 -0.94 -6.77
N HIS A 53 -9.54 -0.78 -7.61
CA HIS A 53 -10.91 -1.17 -7.24
C HIS A 53 -11.02 -2.67 -6.94
N MET A 54 -10.35 -3.50 -7.73
CA MET A 54 -10.38 -4.95 -7.58
C MET A 54 -9.69 -5.42 -6.29
N MET A 55 -8.72 -4.68 -5.78
CA MET A 55 -8.00 -5.01 -4.54
C MET A 55 -8.93 -5.08 -3.31
N PHE A 56 -10.07 -4.39 -3.35
CA PHE A 56 -11.08 -4.40 -2.29
C PHE A 56 -12.20 -5.43 -2.50
N LYS A 57 -12.16 -6.23 -3.56
CA LYS A 57 -13.19 -7.25 -3.86
C LYS A 57 -12.88 -8.63 -3.30
N GLY A 58 -11.90 -8.71 -2.39
CA GLY A 58 -11.51 -9.93 -1.71
C GLY A 58 -10.23 -10.56 -2.28
N THR A 59 -9.78 -11.60 -1.61
CA THR A 59 -8.61 -12.41 -1.93
C THR A 59 -9.00 -13.88 -1.87
N ALA A 60 -8.07 -14.79 -2.21
CA ALA A 60 -8.30 -16.23 -2.05
C ALA A 60 -8.62 -16.66 -0.60
N ARG A 61 -8.35 -15.82 0.41
CA ARG A 61 -8.52 -16.11 1.84
C ARG A 61 -9.61 -15.28 2.53
N ARG A 62 -10.07 -14.19 1.92
CA ARG A 62 -11.04 -13.24 2.50
C ARG A 62 -12.01 -12.79 1.42
N SER A 63 -13.30 -12.90 1.67
CA SER A 63 -14.32 -12.32 0.80
C SER A 63 -14.29 -10.78 0.86
N ALA A 64 -15.03 -10.13 -0.04
CA ALA A 64 -15.19 -8.67 0.02
C ALA A 64 -15.90 -8.21 1.31
N ASP A 65 -16.82 -9.00 1.87
CA ASP A 65 -17.49 -8.67 3.14
C ASP A 65 -16.52 -8.77 4.32
N ASP A 66 -15.67 -9.80 4.34
CA ASP A 66 -14.64 -9.97 5.38
C ASP A 66 -13.69 -8.75 5.41
N VAL A 67 -13.24 -8.29 4.24
CA VAL A 67 -12.37 -7.10 4.12
C VAL A 67 -13.04 -5.85 4.69
N ASN A 68 -14.35 -5.67 4.52
CA ASN A 68 -15.07 -4.49 5.02
C ASN A 68 -15.43 -4.55 6.51
N ARG A 69 -15.39 -5.73 7.13
CA ARG A 69 -15.76 -5.93 8.54
C ARG A 69 -14.56 -6.02 9.46
N GLU A 70 -13.47 -6.60 8.98
CA GLU A 70 -12.23 -6.78 9.75
C GLU A 70 -11.38 -5.51 9.83
N PHE A 71 -11.59 -4.57 8.91
CA PHE A 71 -10.95 -3.25 8.86
C PHE A 71 -11.98 -2.15 9.07
#